data_AF-A0A7Z0VP07-F1
#
_entry.id   AF-A0A7Z0VP07-F1
#
_cell.length_a   1.000
_cell.length_b   1.000
_cell.length_c   1.000
_cell.angle_alpha   90.00
_cell.angle_beta   90.00
_cell.angle_gamma   90.00
#
_symmetry.space_group_name_H-M   'P 1'
#
loop_
_entity.id
_entity.type
_entity.pdbx_description
1 polymer ?
#
loop_
_entity_poly.entity_id
_entity_poly.type
_entity_poly.pdbx_seq_one_letter_code
_entity_poly.pdbx_strand_id
1 'polypeptide(L)' 'MPKPRKVQVSMETTPYYRCVSHCVRLAFHCCVDSHTGKSYEHRRQWIVDWMKLLAEIFAIDICA' A
#
# COMPACT_ATOMS: atom_id res chain seq x y z
N MET A 1 8.84 -24.46 -3.39
CA MET A 1 7.43 -24.51 -2.95
C MET A 1 7.10 -23.22 -2.20
N PRO A 2 5.90 -22.62 -2.39
CA PRO A 2 5.48 -21.47 -1.60
C PRO A 2 5.31 -21.87 -0.13
N LYS A 3 5.89 -21.09 0.79
CA LYS A 3 5.77 -21.30 2.23
C LYS A 3 4.58 -20.47 2.77
N PRO A 4 3.88 -20.91 3.82
CA PRO A 4 2.84 -20.11 4.47
C PRO A 4 3.41 -18.78 4.97
N ARG A 5 2.67 -17.66 4.83
CA ARG A 5 3.14 -16.31 5.21
C ARG A 5 3.68 -16.21 6.64
N LYS A 6 3.07 -16.93 7.59
CA LYS A 6 3.55 -17.00 8.98
C LYS A 6 4.98 -17.53 9.15
N VAL A 7 5.47 -18.31 8.18
CA VAL A 7 6.82 -18.92 8.17
C VAL A 7 7.80 -18.07 7.35
N GLN A 8 7.30 -17.09 6.62
CA GLN A 8 8.12 -16.18 5.80
C GLN A 8 8.55 -14.93 6.57
N VAL A 9 7.95 -14.68 7.74
CA VAL A 9 8.21 -13.49 8.56
C VAL A 9 8.82 -13.90 9.89
N SER A 10 10.02 -13.42 10.14
CA SER A 10 10.68 -13.50 11.44
C SER A 10 10.47 -12.17 12.16
N MET A 11 9.90 -12.18 13.36
CA MET A 11 9.73 -10.96 14.16
C MET A 11 11.08 -10.39 14.64
N GLU A 12 12.12 -11.21 14.71
CA GLU A 12 13.46 -10.77 15.11
C GLU A 12 14.19 -10.04 13.98
N THR A 13 13.97 -10.45 12.74
CA THR A 13 14.75 -9.98 11.58
C THR A 13 13.98 -9.00 10.71
N THR A 14 12.68 -9.20 10.55
CA THR A 14 11.80 -8.41 9.68
C THR A 14 10.43 -8.28 10.34
N PRO A 15 10.27 -7.43 11.38
CA PRO A 15 9.00 -7.24 12.06
C PRO A 15 7.96 -6.48 11.21
N TYR A 16 8.32 -6.09 9.99
CA TYR A 16 7.50 -5.25 9.11
C TYR A 16 7.07 -5.99 7.85
N TYR A 17 5.84 -5.72 7.43
CA TYR A 17 5.35 -6.10 6.11
C TYR A 17 5.44 -4.92 5.15
N ARG A 18 6.14 -5.12 4.02
CA ARG A 18 6.09 -4.17 2.90
C ARG A 18 4.91 -4.50 1.99
N CYS A 19 3.82 -3.76 2.13
CA CYS A 19 2.65 -3.89 1.28
C CYS A 19 2.75 -2.93 0.08
N VAL A 20 2.51 -3.45 -1.12
CA VAL A 20 2.46 -2.66 -2.35
C VAL A 20 1.19 -3.04 -3.11
N SER A 21 0.44 -2.04 -3.56
CA SER A 21 -0.70 -2.23 -4.46
C SER A 21 -0.32 -1.75 -5.85
N HIS A 22 -0.48 -2.62 -6.84
CA HIS A 22 -0.32 -2.26 -8.24
C HIS A 22 -1.70 -2.05 -8.87
N CYS A 23 -1.87 -0.93 -9.56
CA CYS A 23 -3.08 -0.65 -10.29
C CYS A 23 -3.11 -1.49 -11.58
N VAL A 24 -4.24 -2.12 -11.86
CA VAL A 24 -4.49 -2.77 -13.17
C VAL A 24 -5.38 -1.88 -14.03
N ARG A 25 -5.38 -2.10 -15.35
CA ARG A 25 -6.28 -1.43 -16.31
C ARG A 25 -6.27 0.10 -16.23
N LEU A 26 -5.09 0.72 -16.06
CA LEU A 26 -4.92 2.18 -16.01
C LEU A 26 -5.65 2.87 -14.84
N ALA A 27 -5.97 2.15 -13.76
CA ALA A 27 -6.57 2.72 -12.54
C ALA A 27 -5.53 3.44 -11.64
N PHE A 28 -4.78 4.39 -12.21
CA PHE A 28 -3.65 5.08 -11.57
C PHE A 28 -4.02 5.68 -10.20
N HIS A 29 -3.30 5.35 -9.12
CA HIS A 29 -3.58 5.94 -7.81
C HIS A 29 -3.13 7.40 -7.71
N CYS A 30 -1.82 7.62 -7.72
CA CYS A 30 -1.19 8.93 -7.49
C CYS A 30 -0.03 9.21 -8.46
N CYS A 31 -0.16 8.76 -9.71
CA CYS A 31 0.86 8.99 -10.73
C CYS A 31 0.28 9.73 -11.92
N VAL A 32 1.17 10.14 -12.81
CA VAL A 32 0.82 10.76 -14.09
C VAL A 32 0.66 9.65 -15.14
N ASP A 33 -0.45 9.66 -15.85
CA ASP A 33 -0.64 8.79 -17.01
C ASP A 33 0.30 9.21 -18.13
N SER A 34 1.24 8.34 -18.49
CA SER A 34 2.21 8.59 -19.56
C SER A 34 1.59 8.78 -20.96
N HIS A 35 0.37 8.29 -21.20
CA HIS A 35 -0.27 8.38 -22.53
C HIS A 35 -1.08 9.67 -22.69
N THR A 36 -1.78 10.10 -21.63
CA THR A 36 -2.64 11.29 -21.66
C THR A 36 -2.02 12.52 -20.98
N GLY A 37 -0.93 12.34 -20.21
CA GLY A 37 -0.33 13.39 -19.38
C GLY A 37 -1.14 13.76 -18.14
N LYS A 38 -2.26 13.06 -17.87
CA LYS A 38 -3.16 13.41 -16.78
C LYS A 38 -2.57 13.01 -15.42
N SER A 39 -2.52 13.96 -14.48
CA SER A 39 -2.09 13.69 -13.10
C SER A 39 -3.26 13.22 -12.22
N TYR A 40 -3.01 12.15 -11.46
CA TYR A 40 -3.93 11.61 -10.46
C TYR A 40 -3.48 11.85 -9.02
N GLU A 41 -2.46 12.69 -8.82
CA GLU A 41 -1.89 12.97 -7.48
C GLU A 41 -2.89 13.57 -6.48
N HIS A 42 -3.96 14.21 -6.97
CA HIS A 42 -5.05 14.74 -6.14
C HIS A 42 -5.70 13.69 -5.22
N ARG A 43 -5.58 12.39 -5.53
CA ARG A 43 -6.11 11.29 -4.70
C ARG A 43 -5.21 10.92 -3.53
N ARG A 44 -3.97 11.41 -3.48
CA ARG A 44 -2.96 11.02 -2.49
C ARG A 44 -3.44 11.21 -1.06
N GLN A 45 -3.97 12.39 -0.74
CA GLN A 45 -4.42 12.70 0.61
C GLN A 45 -5.56 11.78 1.05
N TRP A 46 -6.55 11.60 0.16
CA TRP A 46 -7.67 10.69 0.41
C TRP A 46 -7.20 9.26 0.71
N ILE A 47 -6.23 8.72 -0.06
CA ILE A 47 -5.68 7.39 0.19
C ILE A 47 -4.97 7.31 1.54
N VAL A 48 -4.21 8.34 1.92
CA VAL A 48 -3.53 8.41 3.22
C VAL A 48 -4.52 8.43 4.38
N ASP A 49 -5.58 9.24 4.27
CA ASP A 49 -6.60 9.34 5.32
C ASP A 49 -7.36 8.02 5.49
N TRP A 50 -7.70 7.36 4.38
CA TRP A 50 -8.29 6.03 4.40
C TRP A 50 -7.37 4.97 5.01
N MET A 51 -6.06 4.99 4.68
CA MET A 51 -5.11 4.06 5.28
C MET A 51 -5.00 4.25 6.80
N LYS A 52 -4.98 5.50 7.28
CA LYS A 52 -4.95 5.80 8.72
C LYS A 52 -6.21 5.30 9.43
N LEU A 53 -7.39 5.52 8.84
CA LEU A 53 -8.65 5.02 9.39
C LEU A 53 -8.66 3.48 9.49
N LEU A 54 -8.23 2.80 8.43
CA LEU A 54 -8.19 1.33 8.40
C LEU A 54 -7.16 0.79 9.39
N ALA A 55 -6.01 1.44 9.53
CA ALA A 55 -4.99 1.07 10.52
C ALA A 55 -5.55 1.12 11.94
N GLU A 56 -6.33 2.16 12.28
CA GLU A 56 -7.02 2.25 13.57
C GLU A 56 -8.05 1.13 13.76
N ILE A 57 -8.88 0.87 12.75
CA ILE A 57 -9.92 -0.19 12.81
C ILE A 57 -9.31 -1.58 12.98
N PHE A 58 -8.21 -1.87 12.28
CA PHE A 58 -7.58 -3.19 12.30
C PHE A 58 -6.47 -3.33 13.36
N ALA A 59 -6.22 -2.30 14.16
CA ALA A 59 -5.13 -2.26 15.14
C ALA A 59 -3.76 -2.63 14.52
N ILE A 60 -3.45 -2.01 13.39
CA ILE A 60 -2.18 -2.18 12.67
C ILE A 60 -1.41 -0.87 12.71
N ASP A 61 -0.12 -0.91 13.04
CA ASP A 61 0.75 0.26 12.93
C ASP A 61 1.29 0.43 11.50
N ILE A 62 1.26 1.68 11.01
CA ILE A 62 1.90 2.07 9.75
C ILE A 62 3.25 2.73 10.08
N CYS A 63 4.33 2.19 9.54
CA CYS A 63 5.66 2.80 9.67
C CYS A 63 5.76 4.11 8.85
N ALA A 64 6.50 5.08 9.38
CA ALA A 64 6.77 6.37 8.73
C ALA A 64 7.85 6.28 7.64
#